data_AF-A0AAW0YR77-F1
#
_entry.id   AF-A0AAW0YR77-F1
#
_cell.length_a   1.000
_cell.length_b   1.000
_cell.length_c   1.000
_cell.angle_alpha   90.00
_cell.angle_beta   90.00
_cell.angle_gamma   90.00
#
_symmetry.space_group_name_H-M   'P 1'
#
loop_
_entity.id
_entity.type
_entity.pdbx_description
1 polymer ?
#
loop_
_entity_poly.entity_id
_entity_poly.type
_entity_poly.pdbx_seq_one_letter_code
_entity_poly.pdbx_strand_id
1 'polypeptide(L)'
;SMLKNLKELFLHRNLITTLYRCNKYLPPSLIILTLSDNGLNDLNDLSNLSHLNHLEQVTILNNPCLDPIQPTDESGVPFGPPLAFDYRPYVINWCLNLKVLDGYKVTPKESLKAEWLYSQGKGRGFQVGEHAALVQYLSGVCLAGG
;
A
#
# COMPACT_ATOMS: atom_id res chain seq x y z
N SER A 1 -13.04 0.18 18.18
CA SER A 1 -11.85 0.81 18.79
C SER A 1 -12.21 1.58 20.05
N MET A 2 -11.36 1.49 21.10
CA MET A 2 -11.55 2.19 22.39
C MET A 2 -10.91 3.60 22.40
N LEU A 3 -10.02 3.91 21.46
CA LEU A 3 -9.28 5.16 21.39
C LEU A 3 -9.95 6.14 20.41
N LYS A 4 -11.21 6.52 20.68
CA LYS A 4 -12.06 7.28 19.74
C LYS A 4 -11.45 8.63 19.28
N ASN A 5 -10.55 9.21 20.07
CA ASN A 5 -9.93 10.51 19.78
C ASN A 5 -8.50 10.40 19.24
N LEU A 6 -7.97 9.19 19.01
CA LEU A 6 -6.62 9.02 18.50
C LEU A 6 -6.53 9.60 17.07
N LYS A 7 -5.64 10.57 16.88
CA LYS A 7 -5.42 11.25 15.60
C LYS A 7 -4.14 10.81 14.91
N GLU A 8 -3.12 10.51 15.68
CA GLU A 8 -1.79 10.22 15.16
C GLU A 8 -1.30 8.93 15.81
N LEU A 9 -0.76 8.03 15.00
CA LEU A 9 -0.23 6.76 15.45
C LEU A 9 1.08 6.45 14.72
N PHE A 10 2.17 6.44 15.49
CA PHE A 10 3.51 6.17 14.99
C PHE A 10 3.94 4.75 15.37
N LEU A 11 4.07 3.87 14.38
CA LEU A 11 4.42 2.46 14.54
C LEU A 11 5.70 2.10 13.77
N HIS A 12 6.55 3.09 13.47
CA HIS A 12 7.80 2.82 12.76
C HIS A 12 8.72 1.90 13.55
N ARG A 13 9.56 1.11 12.87
CA ARG A 13 10.57 0.22 13.51
C ARG A 13 9.96 -0.79 14.48
N ASN A 14 8.85 -1.39 14.08
CA ASN A 14 8.23 -2.51 14.79
C ASN A 14 8.34 -3.79 13.91
N LEU A 15 7.69 -4.87 14.35
CA LEU A 15 7.68 -6.16 13.65
C LEU A 15 6.29 -6.44 13.06
N ILE A 16 5.59 -5.41 12.59
CA ILE A 16 4.24 -5.57 12.02
C ILE A 16 4.37 -6.23 10.66
N THR A 17 3.82 -7.43 10.52
CA THR A 17 3.86 -8.21 9.27
C THR A 17 2.52 -8.25 8.54
N THR A 18 1.43 -7.86 9.19
CA THR A 18 0.08 -7.81 8.61
C THR A 18 -0.74 -6.71 9.25
N LEU A 19 -1.69 -6.17 8.47
CA LEU A 19 -2.70 -5.21 8.93
C LEU A 19 -4.07 -5.86 9.14
N TYR A 20 -4.09 -7.20 9.16
CA TYR A 20 -5.30 -7.96 9.44
C TYR A 20 -5.96 -7.51 10.75
N ARG A 21 -7.25 -7.18 10.67
CA ARG A 21 -8.09 -6.64 11.76
C ARG A 21 -7.77 -5.21 12.20
N CYS A 22 -7.02 -4.42 11.43
CA CYS A 22 -6.88 -2.99 11.69
C CYS A 22 -8.25 -2.29 11.82
N ASN A 23 -9.26 -2.72 11.07
CA ASN A 23 -10.65 -2.24 11.21
C ASN A 23 -11.28 -2.40 12.61
N LYS A 24 -10.83 -3.38 13.41
CA LYS A 24 -11.33 -3.61 14.77
C LYS A 24 -10.67 -2.68 15.78
N TYR A 25 -9.36 -2.43 15.61
CA TYR A 25 -8.52 -1.80 16.61
C TYR A 25 -8.21 -0.33 16.30
N LEU A 26 -7.98 0.01 15.03
CA LEU A 26 -7.71 1.38 14.61
C LEU A 26 -9.02 2.18 14.50
N PRO A 27 -9.11 3.34 15.16
CA PRO A 27 -10.30 4.17 15.11
C PRO A 27 -10.38 4.93 13.77
N PRO A 28 -11.59 5.15 13.21
CA PRO A 28 -11.77 5.94 11.99
C PRO A 28 -11.33 7.40 12.12
N SER A 29 -11.09 7.90 13.33
CA SER A 29 -10.66 9.27 13.61
C SER A 29 -9.18 9.53 13.34
N LEU A 30 -8.40 8.48 13.03
CA LEU A 30 -6.99 8.55 12.72
C LEU A 30 -6.73 9.37 11.44
N ILE A 31 -5.75 10.26 11.51
CA ILE A 31 -5.34 11.21 10.47
C ILE A 31 -3.93 10.88 9.96
N ILE A 32 -3.01 10.50 10.86
CA ILE A 32 -1.62 10.17 10.54
C ILE A 32 -1.30 8.77 11.01
N LEU A 33 -0.74 7.94 10.12
CA LEU A 33 -0.28 6.58 10.42
C LEU A 33 1.13 6.34 9.85
N THR A 34 2.09 6.03 10.70
CA THR A 34 3.45 5.66 10.26
C THR A 34 3.67 4.17 10.51
N LEU A 35 3.98 3.43 9.44
CA LEU A 35 4.27 1.99 9.41
C LEU A 35 5.67 1.71 8.81
N SER A 36 6.54 2.71 8.70
CA SER A 36 7.86 2.52 8.11
C SER A 36 8.73 1.54 8.90
N ASP A 37 9.68 0.89 8.22
CA ASP A 37 10.63 -0.03 8.87
C ASP A 37 9.90 -1.16 9.65
N ASN A 38 8.90 -1.77 9.01
CA ASN A 38 8.18 -2.94 9.52
C ASN A 38 8.44 -4.15 8.61
N GLY A 39 7.67 -5.23 8.79
CA GLY A 39 7.81 -6.47 8.05
C GLY A 39 6.64 -6.77 7.11
N LEU A 40 5.95 -5.76 6.57
CA LEU A 40 4.86 -5.98 5.61
C LEU A 40 5.43 -6.57 4.33
N ASN A 41 5.06 -7.81 4.01
CA ASN A 41 5.54 -8.52 2.81
C ASN A 41 4.54 -8.49 1.65
N ASP A 42 3.29 -8.11 1.91
CA ASP A 42 2.25 -8.03 0.90
C ASP A 42 1.62 -6.63 0.87
N LEU A 43 1.67 -5.98 -0.30
CA LEU A 43 1.05 -4.67 -0.50
C LEU A 43 -0.48 -4.71 -0.35
N ASN A 44 -1.12 -5.86 -0.58
CA ASN A 44 -2.55 -6.06 -0.41
C ASN A 44 -2.99 -5.90 1.06
N ASP A 45 -2.10 -6.02 2.05
CA ASP A 45 -2.43 -5.74 3.45
C ASP A 45 -2.97 -4.32 3.65
N LEU A 46 -2.55 -3.36 2.81
CA LEU A 46 -3.00 -1.97 2.87
C LEU A 46 -4.49 -1.79 2.56
N SER A 47 -5.14 -2.78 1.94
CA SER A 47 -6.60 -2.79 1.76
C SER A 47 -7.35 -2.75 3.11
N ASN A 48 -6.73 -3.25 4.19
CA ASN A 48 -7.27 -3.21 5.55
C ASN A 48 -7.30 -1.79 6.16
N LEU A 49 -6.74 -0.78 5.48
CA LEU A 49 -6.79 0.63 5.89
C LEU A 49 -7.99 1.38 5.32
N SER A 50 -8.77 0.75 4.42
CA SER A 50 -9.88 1.38 3.70
C SER A 50 -11.00 1.95 4.59
N HIS A 51 -11.13 1.49 5.84
CA HIS A 51 -12.10 2.02 6.80
C HIS A 51 -11.66 3.34 7.45
N LEU A 52 -10.40 3.74 7.30
CA LEU A 52 -9.84 4.95 7.90
C LEU A 52 -10.17 6.18 7.03
N ASN A 53 -11.44 6.56 7.02
CA ASN A 53 -11.95 7.62 6.15
C ASN A 53 -11.36 9.02 6.44
N HIS A 54 -10.72 9.26 7.59
CA HIS A 54 -10.07 10.54 7.90
C HIS A 54 -8.54 10.50 7.72
N LEU A 55 -8.00 9.40 7.19
CA LEU A 55 -6.56 9.24 7.03
C LEU A 55 -6.05 10.16 5.93
N GLU A 56 -5.21 11.12 6.31
CA GLU A 56 -4.63 12.11 5.40
C GLU A 56 -3.15 11.85 5.14
N GLN A 57 -2.45 11.17 6.06
CA GLN A 57 -1.02 10.89 5.94
C GLN A 57 -0.69 9.46 6.29
N VAL A 58 0.09 8.80 5.42
CA VAL A 58 0.61 7.45 5.62
C VAL A 58 2.09 7.40 5.28
N THR A 59 2.85 6.61 6.02
CA THR A 59 4.23 6.27 5.67
C THR A 59 4.43 4.76 5.77
N ILE A 60 4.89 4.12 4.70
CA ILE A 60 5.11 2.66 4.61
C ILE A 60 6.51 2.31 4.10
N LEU A 61 7.39 3.29 3.94
CA LEU A 61 8.80 3.10 3.53
C LEU A 61 9.50 1.97 4.29
N ASN A 62 10.47 1.32 3.63
CA ASN A 62 11.29 0.27 4.21
C ASN A 62 10.47 -0.94 4.72
N ASN A 63 9.42 -1.30 3.98
CA ASN A 63 8.73 -2.58 4.14
C ASN A 63 9.03 -3.47 2.92
N PRO A 64 9.22 -4.80 3.12
CA PRO A 64 9.53 -5.73 2.02
C PRO A 64 8.52 -5.73 0.86
N CYS A 65 7.26 -5.37 1.11
CA CYS A 65 6.22 -5.28 0.07
C CYS A 65 6.46 -4.18 -0.99
N LEU A 66 7.46 -3.31 -0.77
CA LEU A 66 7.89 -2.28 -1.72
C LEU A 66 9.14 -2.69 -2.50
N ASP A 67 9.78 -3.81 -2.14
CA ASP A 67 10.99 -4.25 -2.80
C ASP A 67 10.66 -4.75 -4.22
N PRO A 68 11.56 -4.51 -5.20
CA PRO A 68 11.40 -5.07 -6.54
C PRO A 68 11.31 -6.59 -6.49
N ILE A 69 10.32 -7.16 -7.17
CA ILE A 69 10.20 -8.62 -7.29
C ILE A 69 11.07 -9.09 -8.45
N GLN A 70 11.96 -10.04 -8.19
CA GLN A 70 12.66 -10.79 -9.24
C GLN A 70 11.74 -11.93 -9.73
N PRO A 71 11.26 -11.90 -10.98
CA PRO A 71 10.52 -13.03 -11.52
C PRO A 71 11.42 -14.26 -11.59
N THR A 72 10.87 -15.41 -11.20
CA THR A 72 11.52 -16.71 -11.34
C THR A 72 10.67 -17.61 -12.23
N ASP A 73 11.31 -18.49 -13.00
CA ASP A 73 10.61 -19.55 -13.69
C ASP A 73 10.10 -20.64 -12.73
N GLU A 74 9.45 -21.67 -13.28
CA GLU A 74 8.92 -22.82 -12.53
C GLU A 74 9.98 -23.61 -11.75
N SER A 75 11.26 -23.47 -12.11
CA SER A 75 12.40 -24.07 -11.41
C SER A 75 13.02 -23.16 -10.35
N GLY A 76 12.49 -21.94 -10.16
CA GLY A 76 12.98 -20.96 -9.21
C GLY A 76 14.18 -20.15 -9.74
N VAL A 77 14.50 -20.24 -11.03
CA VAL A 77 15.61 -19.51 -11.63
C VAL A 77 15.14 -18.11 -12.02
N PRO A 78 15.85 -17.03 -11.61
CA PRO A 78 15.55 -15.67 -12.03
C PRO A 78 15.50 -15.51 -13.55
N PHE A 79 14.45 -14.90 -14.07
CA PHE A 79 14.34 -14.54 -15.49
C PHE A 79 13.84 -13.11 -15.67
N GLY A 80 14.44 -12.40 -16.62
CA GLY A 80 14.12 -11.00 -16.89
C GLY A 80 14.60 -10.03 -15.80
N PRO A 81 14.38 -8.71 -16.01
CA PRO A 81 14.72 -7.71 -15.03
C PRO A 81 13.76 -7.75 -13.82
N PRO A 82 14.20 -7.28 -12.63
CA PRO A 82 13.30 -7.06 -11.51
C PRO A 82 12.13 -6.16 -11.89
N LEU A 83 10.94 -6.52 -11.43
CA LEU A 83 9.73 -5.74 -11.62
C LEU A 83 9.74 -4.56 -10.66
N ALA A 84 10.00 -3.38 -11.21
CA ALA A 84 9.78 -2.11 -10.53
C ALA A 84 8.35 -1.61 -10.83
N PHE A 85 7.73 -1.00 -9.83
CA PHE A 85 6.38 -0.47 -9.92
C PHE A 85 6.23 0.77 -9.05
N ASP A 86 5.38 1.70 -9.46
CA ASP A 86 4.93 2.78 -8.60
C ASP A 86 3.72 2.30 -7.78
N TYR A 87 3.95 2.06 -6.49
CA TYR A 87 2.91 1.61 -5.55
C TYR A 87 1.97 2.73 -5.11
N ARG A 88 2.36 4.00 -5.29
CA ARG A 88 1.65 5.13 -4.66
C ARG A 88 0.20 5.22 -5.13
N PRO A 89 -0.13 5.13 -6.45
CA PRO A 89 -1.51 5.11 -6.91
C PRO A 89 -2.33 3.94 -6.32
N TYR A 90 -1.70 2.79 -6.07
CA TYR A 90 -2.38 1.64 -5.46
C TYR A 90 -2.78 1.92 -4.00
N VAL A 91 -1.90 2.54 -3.22
CA VAL A 91 -2.18 2.92 -1.83
C VAL A 91 -3.27 3.99 -1.74
N ILE A 92 -3.17 5.04 -2.59
CA ILE A 92 -4.17 6.11 -2.68
C ILE A 92 -5.54 5.54 -3.06
N ASN A 93 -5.58 4.54 -3.95
CA ASN A 93 -6.82 3.86 -4.29
C ASN A 93 -7.51 3.25 -3.06
N TRP A 94 -6.80 2.81 -2.01
CA TRP A 94 -7.42 2.30 -0.79
C TRP A 94 -7.70 3.38 0.27
N CYS A 95 -6.92 4.45 0.30
CA CYS A 95 -7.03 5.56 1.25
C CYS A 95 -7.50 6.84 0.53
N LEU A 96 -8.81 6.97 0.29
CA LEU A 96 -9.36 7.97 -0.62
C LEU A 96 -9.14 9.44 -0.21
N ASN A 97 -8.87 9.72 1.07
CA ASN A 97 -8.62 11.07 1.59
C ASN A 97 -7.13 11.38 1.80
N LEU A 98 -6.24 10.53 1.29
CA LEU A 98 -4.80 10.65 1.47
C LEU A 98 -4.25 11.89 0.75
N LYS A 99 -3.52 12.73 1.50
CA LYS A 99 -2.87 13.96 1.01
C LYS A 99 -1.35 13.85 1.00
N VAL A 100 -0.77 13.04 1.88
CA VAL A 100 0.67 12.80 1.97
C VAL A 100 0.93 11.31 2.08
N LEU A 101 1.78 10.79 1.21
CA LEU A 101 2.27 9.41 1.26
C LEU A 101 3.80 9.45 1.29
N ASP A 102 4.39 8.79 2.29
CA ASP A 102 5.85 8.68 2.46
C ASP A 102 6.56 10.04 2.51
N GLY A 103 5.92 11.04 3.11
CA GLY A 103 6.43 12.41 3.21
C GLY A 103 6.21 13.28 1.97
N TYR A 104 5.72 12.72 0.87
CA TYR A 104 5.44 13.43 -0.38
C TYR A 104 3.95 13.69 -0.56
N LYS A 105 3.61 14.92 -0.97
CA LYS A 105 2.22 15.28 -1.30
C LYS A 105 1.71 14.40 -2.44
N VAL A 106 0.48 13.92 -2.31
CA VAL A 106 -0.25 13.25 -3.39
C VAL A 106 -0.51 14.27 -4.49
N THR A 107 -0.11 13.93 -5.71
CA THR A 107 -0.24 14.76 -6.89
C THR A 107 -1.54 14.45 -7.66
N PRO A 108 -2.07 15.39 -8.46
CA PRO A 108 -3.24 15.13 -9.30
C PRO A 108 -3.05 13.95 -10.28
N LYS A 109 -1.81 13.74 -10.78
CA LYS A 109 -1.45 12.61 -11.65
C LYS A 109 -1.66 11.28 -10.93
N GLU A 110 -1.21 11.18 -9.67
CA GLU A 110 -1.38 10.00 -8.84
C GLU A 110 -2.85 9.76 -8.46
N SER A 111 -3.58 10.81 -8.10
CA SER A 111 -5.03 10.73 -7.82
C SER A 111 -5.80 10.20 -9.03
N LEU A 112 -5.56 10.75 -10.22
CA LEU A 112 -6.21 10.28 -11.45
C LEU A 112 -5.87 8.81 -11.74
N LYS A 113 -4.62 8.41 -11.49
CA LYS A 113 -4.21 7.01 -11.66
C LYS A 113 -4.86 6.09 -10.63
N ALA A 114 -5.00 6.52 -9.39
CA ALA A 114 -5.69 5.80 -8.33
C ALA A 114 -7.19 5.62 -8.64
N GLU A 115 -7.86 6.67 -9.14
CA GLU A 115 -9.24 6.61 -9.60
C GLU A 115 -9.41 5.67 -10.81
N TRP A 116 -8.44 5.67 -11.74
CA TRP A 116 -8.43 4.72 -12.85
C TRP A 116 -8.31 3.28 -12.33
N LEU A 117 -7.40 3.01 -11.37
CA LEU A 117 -7.29 1.69 -10.74
C LEU A 117 -8.58 1.28 -10.03
N TYR A 118 -9.23 2.22 -9.33
CA TYR A 118 -10.50 2.03 -8.65
C TYR A 118 -11.61 1.62 -9.64
N SER A 119 -11.76 2.37 -10.74
CA SER A 119 -12.83 2.16 -11.73
C SER A 119 -12.68 0.86 -12.53
N GLN A 120 -11.44 0.43 -12.82
CA GLN A 120 -11.19 -0.84 -13.49
C GLN A 120 -11.47 -2.05 -12.58
N GLY A 121 -11.46 -1.87 -11.25
CA GLY A 121 -11.73 -2.91 -10.25
C GLY A 121 -10.65 -3.99 -10.10
N LYS A 122 -9.86 -4.26 -11.16
CA LYS A 122 -8.84 -5.32 -11.20
C LYS A 122 -7.78 -5.19 -10.10
N GLY A 123 -7.32 -3.97 -9.81
CA GLY A 123 -6.36 -3.72 -8.74
C GLY A 123 -6.90 -4.09 -7.34
N ARG A 124 -8.21 -4.00 -7.12
CA ARG A 124 -8.88 -4.40 -5.87
C ARG A 124 -9.33 -5.86 -5.86
N GLY A 125 -9.13 -6.58 -6.98
CA GLY A 125 -9.42 -8.00 -7.09
C GLY A 125 -8.39 -8.88 -6.39
N PHE A 126 -7.13 -8.42 -6.35
CA PHE A 126 -6.04 -9.12 -5.66
C PHE A 126 -6.26 -9.13 -4.14
N GLN A 127 -6.07 -10.29 -3.55
CA GLN A 127 -6.20 -10.55 -2.13
C GLN A 127 -4.83 -10.67 -1.45
N VAL A 128 -4.82 -10.58 -0.12
CA VAL A 128 -3.64 -10.92 0.67
C VAL A 128 -3.22 -12.35 0.37
N GLY A 129 -1.95 -12.54 0.02
CA GLY A 129 -1.37 -13.77 -0.52
C GLY A 129 -1.04 -13.69 -2.01
N GLU A 130 -1.61 -12.72 -2.75
CA GLU A 130 -1.42 -12.56 -4.20
C GLU A 130 -0.44 -11.43 -4.57
N HIS A 131 0.52 -11.14 -3.68
CA HIS A 131 1.49 -10.05 -3.85
C HIS A 131 2.19 -10.04 -5.21
N ALA A 132 2.74 -11.19 -5.65
CA ALA A 132 3.47 -11.28 -6.90
C ALA A 132 2.61 -10.95 -8.13
N ALA A 133 1.36 -11.44 -8.15
CA ALA A 133 0.41 -11.16 -9.23
C ALA A 133 0.00 -9.68 -9.25
N LEU A 134 -0.18 -9.07 -8.07
CA LEU A 134 -0.43 -7.64 -7.94
C LEU A 134 0.76 -6.83 -8.49
N VAL A 135 1.98 -7.15 -8.08
CA VAL A 135 3.18 -6.42 -8.53
C VAL A 135 3.38 -6.55 -10.04
N GLN A 136 3.17 -7.73 -10.61
CA GLN A 136 3.21 -7.93 -12.06
C GLN A 136 2.15 -7.09 -12.79
N TYR A 137 0.96 -6.96 -12.22
CA TYR A 137 -0.05 -6.07 -12.76
C TYR A 137 0.39 -4.60 -12.66
N LEU A 138 0.84 -4.16 -11.48
CA LEU A 138 1.28 -2.79 -11.24
C LEU A 138 2.49 -2.40 -12.09
N SER A 139 3.45 -3.29 -12.32
CA SER A 139 4.58 -3.00 -13.21
C SER A 139 4.15 -2.75 -14.66
N GLY A 140 3.00 -3.30 -15.08
CA GLY A 140 2.44 -3.05 -16.42
C GLY A 140 1.60 -1.78 -16.52
N VAL A 141 1.01 -1.31 -15.42
CA VAL A 141 0.06 -0.17 -15.45
C VAL A 141 0.53 1.07 -14.69
N CYS A 142 1.43 0.92 -13.72
CA CYS A 142 2.01 1.97 -12.87
C CYS A 142 3.55 1.86 -12.94
N LEU A 143 4.13 2.34 -14.03
CA LEU A 143 5.56 2.28 -14.26
C LEU A 143 6.32 3.16 -13.26
N ALA A 144 7.39 2.61 -12.67
CA ALA A 144 8.32 3.39 -11.86
C ALA A 144 9.15 4.31 -12.79
N GLY A 145 8.90 5.62 -12.74
CA GLY A 145 9.73 6.64 -13.41
C GLY A 145 9.11 7.28 -14.65
N GLY A 146 8.17 8.20 -14.46
CA GLY A 146 7.71 9.12 -15.51
C GLY A 146 7.38 10.50 -14.96
#